data_AF-M6ZM58-F1
#
_entry.id   AF-M6ZM58-F1
#
_cell.length_a   1.000
_cell.length_b   1.000
_cell.length_c   1.000
_cell.angle_alpha   90.00
_cell.angle_beta   90.00
_cell.angle_gamma   90.00
#
_symmetry.space_group_name_H-M   'P 1'
#
loop_
_entity.id
_entity.type
_entity.pdbx_description
1 polymer ?
#
loop_
_entity_poly.entity_id
_entity_poly.type
_entity_poly.pdbx_seq_one_letter_code
_entity_poly.pdbx_strand_id
1 'polypeptide(L)'
;MTDALISTSNAMQIVLDALENADEVVKRTLFENIPVSSIVGESFAGVVTTSQIQASFRLKGKDAEYQEILMDWKNSKLPYVILCIPGLFCDEGLWNTNGEIPLSETMKECGYYPVYLRFNPGIHLSTNAKKMLDLVENLLNSPELENRTLDVISYSQGGLIFRSALYQSKQNGSQFSKGFVMRL
;
A
#
# COMPACT_ATOMS: atom_id res chain seq x y z
N MET A 1 8.25 -14.49 -25.46
CA MET A 1 8.15 -13.59 -24.28
C MET A 1 8.52 -12.15 -24.60
N THR A 2 9.33 -11.89 -25.64
CA THR A 2 9.76 -10.55 -26.07
C THR A 2 8.67 -9.72 -26.76
N ASP A 3 7.83 -10.34 -27.59
CA ASP A 3 6.86 -9.60 -28.42
C ASP A 3 5.71 -8.99 -27.61
N ALA A 4 5.27 -9.68 -26.55
CA ALA A 4 4.25 -9.16 -25.64
C ALA A 4 4.76 -7.95 -24.83
N LEU A 5 6.03 -7.97 -24.41
CA LEU A 5 6.67 -6.84 -23.72
C LEU A 5 6.83 -5.63 -24.66
N ILE A 6 7.24 -5.85 -25.91
CA ILE A 6 7.41 -4.80 -26.92
C ILE A 6 6.04 -4.21 -27.32
N SER A 7 5.03 -5.05 -27.51
CA SER A 7 3.66 -4.61 -27.81
C SER A 7 3.07 -3.78 -26.67
N THR A 8 3.29 -4.22 -25.42
CA THR A 8 2.86 -3.46 -24.23
C THR A 8 3.59 -2.12 -24.15
N SER A 9 4.89 -2.09 -24.39
CA SER A 9 5.70 -0.87 -24.41
C SER A 9 5.21 0.14 -25.47
N ASN A 10 4.92 -0.32 -26.69
CA ASN A 10 4.43 0.56 -27.77
C ASN A 10 3.01 1.07 -27.48
N ALA A 11 2.11 0.22 -26.98
CA ALA A 11 0.78 0.64 -26.56
C ALA A 11 0.86 1.68 -25.43
N MET A 12 1.80 1.50 -24.50
CA MET A 12 2.03 2.42 -23.40
C MET A 12 2.58 3.77 -23.87
N GLN A 13 3.48 3.79 -24.86
CA GLN A 13 3.96 5.03 -25.49
C GLN A 13 2.85 5.80 -26.20
N ILE A 14 1.99 5.10 -26.95
CA ILE A 14 0.84 5.74 -27.63
C ILE A 14 -0.11 6.36 -26.61
N VAL A 15 -0.35 5.68 -25.49
CA VAL A 15 -1.20 6.19 -24.41
C VAL A 15 -0.54 7.37 -23.70
N LEU A 16 0.78 7.37 -23.52
CA LEU A 16 1.55 8.50 -22.97
C LEU A 16 1.46 9.74 -23.86
N ASP A 17 1.68 9.59 -25.16
CA ASP A 17 1.60 10.69 -26.14
C ASP A 17 0.19 11.26 -26.22
N ALA A 18 -0.84 10.39 -26.21
CA ALA A 18 -2.23 10.81 -26.21
C ALA A 18 -2.60 11.57 -24.92
N LEU A 19 -2.01 11.17 -23.79
CA LEU A 19 -2.22 11.84 -22.51
C LEU A 19 -1.44 13.15 -22.41
N GLU A 20 -0.22 13.25 -22.92
CA GLU A 20 0.54 14.52 -22.91
C GLU A 20 -0.25 15.65 -23.59
N ASN A 21 -0.96 15.30 -24.67
CA ASN A 21 -1.80 16.21 -25.46
C ASN A 21 -3.25 16.37 -24.94
N ALA A 22 -3.65 15.64 -23.89
CA ALA A 22 -4.98 15.74 -23.31
C ALA A 22 -5.07 16.88 -22.27
N ASP A 23 -6.22 17.56 -22.23
CA ASP A 23 -6.50 18.59 -21.22
C ASP A 23 -6.47 18.00 -19.79
N GLU A 24 -6.08 18.83 -18.82
CA GLU A 24 -5.97 18.49 -17.39
C GLU A 24 -7.21 17.78 -16.82
N VAL A 25 -8.40 18.16 -17.28
CA VAL A 25 -9.67 17.54 -16.86
C VAL A 25 -9.76 16.08 -17.32
N VAL A 26 -9.36 15.80 -18.57
CA VAL A 26 -9.39 14.44 -19.16
C VAL A 26 -8.35 13.54 -18.51
N LYS A 27 -7.15 14.08 -18.24
CA LYS A 27 -6.13 13.39 -17.44
C LYS A 27 -6.74 12.98 -16.10
N ARG A 28 -7.27 13.94 -15.35
CA ARG A 28 -7.85 13.71 -14.01
C ARG A 28 -8.93 12.62 -14.01
N THR A 29 -9.88 12.67 -14.95
CA THR A 29 -10.95 11.67 -15.06
C THR A 29 -10.43 10.27 -15.40
N LEU A 30 -9.37 10.14 -16.20
CA LEU A 30 -8.75 8.84 -16.49
C LEU A 30 -8.02 8.24 -15.28
N PHE A 31 -7.41 9.06 -14.42
CA PHE A 31 -6.77 8.60 -13.18
C PHE A 31 -7.74 8.36 -12.02
N GLU A 32 -8.91 8.99 -12.05
CA GLU A 32 -10.04 8.64 -11.17
C GLU A 32 -10.63 7.26 -11.52
N ASN A 33 -10.36 6.72 -12.71
CA ASN A 33 -10.70 5.35 -13.07
C ASN A 33 -9.65 4.35 -12.51
N ILE A 34 -9.91 3.86 -11.30
CA ILE A 34 -9.13 2.85 -10.56
C ILE A 34 -8.64 1.67 -11.46
N PRO A 35 -9.45 1.10 -12.38
CA PRO A 35 -9.01 -0.01 -13.23
C PRO A 35 -7.93 0.37 -14.23
N VAL A 36 -8.03 1.57 -14.84
CA VAL A 36 -7.08 2.05 -15.85
C VAL A 36 -5.77 2.43 -15.18
N SER A 37 -5.86 3.13 -14.06
CA SER A 37 -4.71 3.57 -13.28
C SER A 37 -3.85 2.39 -12.76
N SER A 38 -4.47 1.24 -12.46
CA SER A 38 -3.79 0.00 -12.04
C SER A 38 -2.97 -0.68 -13.15
N ILE A 39 -3.35 -0.51 -14.43
CA ILE A 39 -2.63 -1.07 -15.59
C ILE A 39 -1.48 -0.13 -16.01
N VAL A 40 -1.60 1.14 -15.66
CA VAL A 40 -0.87 2.25 -16.29
C VAL A 40 0.35 2.73 -15.47
N GLY A 41 0.43 2.40 -14.17
CA GLY A 41 1.70 2.33 -13.41
C GLY A 41 2.62 3.57 -13.41
N GLU A 42 3.92 3.32 -13.20
CA GLU A 42 5.01 4.32 -13.06
C GLU A 42 5.17 5.26 -14.26
N SER A 43 4.70 4.88 -15.45
CA SER A 43 4.83 5.69 -16.67
C SER A 43 4.12 7.05 -16.59
N PHE A 44 3.23 7.23 -15.62
CA PHE A 44 2.40 8.45 -15.49
C PHE A 44 2.71 9.30 -14.26
N ALA A 45 3.81 9.01 -13.55
CA ALA A 45 4.27 9.81 -12.41
C ALA A 45 4.44 11.32 -12.72
N GLY A 46 4.64 11.68 -13.99
CA GLY A 46 4.72 13.08 -14.46
C GLY A 46 3.42 13.69 -14.99
N VAL A 47 2.36 12.90 -15.17
CA VAL A 47 1.10 13.35 -15.82
C VAL A 47 0.01 13.68 -14.78
N VAL A 48 0.12 13.14 -13.57
CA VAL A 48 -0.70 13.54 -12.42
C VAL A 48 0.21 14.07 -11.35
N THR A 49 -0.03 15.30 -10.91
CA THR A 49 0.63 15.87 -9.74
C THR A 49 0.12 15.21 -8.46
N THR A 50 0.48 13.94 -8.20
CA THR A 50 0.21 13.25 -6.91
C THR A 50 1.25 13.62 -5.84
N SER A 51 1.85 14.80 -5.97
CA SER A 51 3.01 15.29 -5.23
C SER A 51 2.79 15.46 -3.72
N GLN A 52 1.55 15.38 -3.22
CA GLN A 52 1.23 15.66 -1.81
C GLN A 52 0.92 14.43 -0.95
N ILE A 53 0.61 13.27 -1.55
CA ILE A 53 0.30 12.07 -0.76
C ILE A 53 1.61 11.54 -0.16
N GLN A 54 1.65 11.38 1.15
CA GLN A 54 2.77 10.74 1.83
C GLN A 54 2.37 9.34 2.27
N ALA A 55 3.35 8.42 2.25
CA ALA A 55 3.14 7.11 2.83
C ALA A 55 2.85 7.28 4.33
N SER A 56 1.80 6.63 4.81
CA SER A 56 1.25 6.85 6.15
C SER A 56 0.43 5.66 6.61
N PHE A 57 0.25 5.52 7.92
CA PHE A 57 -0.87 4.72 8.45
C PHE A 57 -2.18 5.48 8.27
N ARG A 58 -3.27 4.73 8.15
CA ARG A 58 -4.61 5.30 8.00
C ARG A 58 -5.51 4.84 9.14
N LEU A 59 -6.11 5.80 9.82
CA LEU A 59 -7.09 5.57 10.87
C LEU A 59 -8.30 6.48 10.65
N LYS A 60 -9.49 5.89 10.53
CA LYS A 60 -10.77 6.62 10.42
C LYS A 60 -10.76 7.72 9.34
N GLY A 61 -10.22 7.42 8.16
CA GLY A 61 -10.20 8.38 7.05
C GLY A 61 -9.06 9.40 7.11
N LYS A 62 -8.11 9.30 8.05
CA LYS A 62 -7.04 10.27 8.25
C LYS A 62 -5.66 9.61 8.34
N ASP A 63 -4.63 10.38 8.02
CA ASP A 63 -3.25 9.97 8.25
C ASP A 63 -3.04 9.90 9.76
N ALA A 64 -2.37 8.85 10.21
CA ALA A 64 -2.18 8.55 11.60
C ALA A 64 -0.72 8.17 11.89
N GLU A 65 -0.29 8.52 13.10
CA GLU A 65 0.98 8.07 13.64
C GLU A 65 0.83 6.68 14.28
N TYR A 66 1.95 5.95 14.44
CA TYR A 66 1.91 4.60 14.97
C TYR A 66 1.34 4.52 16.41
N GLN A 67 1.51 5.58 17.22
CA GLN A 67 0.96 5.63 18.58
C GLN A 67 -0.57 5.65 18.57
N GLU A 68 -1.18 6.32 17.60
CA GLU A 68 -2.64 6.35 17.44
C GLU A 68 -3.17 4.97 17.03
N ILE A 69 -2.44 4.28 16.15
CA ILE A 69 -2.74 2.90 15.76
C ILE A 69 -2.68 1.96 16.97
N LEU A 70 -1.64 2.05 17.79
CA LEU A 70 -1.49 1.22 19.00
C LEU A 70 -2.59 1.49 20.03
N MET A 71 -2.97 2.76 20.21
CA MET A 71 -4.03 3.14 21.13
C MET A 71 -5.38 2.60 20.68
N ASP A 72 -5.71 2.73 19.39
CA ASP A 72 -6.98 2.22 18.84
C ASP A 72 -7.01 0.68 18.85
N TRP A 73 -5.90 0.02 18.53
CA TRP A 73 -5.75 -1.43 18.66
C TRP A 73 -6.00 -1.90 20.10
N LYS A 74 -5.36 -1.29 21.11
CA LYS A 74 -5.59 -1.63 22.52
C LYS A 74 -7.07 -1.51 22.90
N ASN A 75 -7.73 -0.46 22.43
CA ASN A 75 -9.16 -0.23 22.70
C ASN A 75 -10.06 -1.26 22.01
N SER A 76 -9.65 -1.78 20.85
CA SER A 76 -10.40 -2.81 20.12
C SER A 76 -10.45 -4.15 20.85
N LYS A 77 -9.48 -4.42 21.75
CA LYS A 77 -9.28 -5.71 22.46
C LYS A 77 -9.03 -6.91 21.55
N LEU A 78 -8.73 -6.68 20.27
CA LEU A 78 -8.41 -7.75 19.32
C LEU A 78 -7.00 -8.31 19.59
N PRO A 79 -6.82 -9.64 19.62
CA PRO A 79 -5.56 -10.26 20.02
C PRO A 79 -4.43 -10.12 19.01
N TYR A 80 -4.76 -10.01 17.71
CA TYR A 80 -3.79 -10.03 16.61
C TYR A 80 -3.81 -8.74 15.82
N VAL A 81 -2.70 -8.44 15.14
CA VAL A 81 -2.56 -7.29 14.25
C VAL A 81 -2.26 -7.80 12.85
N ILE A 82 -2.95 -7.27 11.85
CA ILE A 82 -2.70 -7.54 10.44
C ILE A 82 -2.39 -6.26 9.69
N LEU A 83 -1.28 -6.22 8.96
CA LEU A 83 -0.90 -5.09 8.14
C LEU A 83 -1.54 -5.21 6.75
N CYS A 84 -2.31 -4.21 6.37
CA CYS A 84 -3.05 -4.16 5.12
C CYS A 84 -2.33 -3.24 4.12
N ILE A 85 -1.73 -3.84 3.09
CA ILE A 85 -0.88 -3.19 2.10
C ILE A 85 -1.65 -3.01 0.80
N PRO A 86 -2.13 -1.78 0.48
CA PRO A 86 -2.99 -1.56 -0.69
C PRO A 86 -2.22 -1.66 -2.01
N GLY A 87 -2.98 -1.81 -3.10
CA GLY A 87 -2.47 -1.67 -4.46
C GLY A 87 -2.35 -0.21 -4.91
N LEU A 88 -1.96 -0.03 -6.17
CA LEU A 88 -1.84 1.29 -6.79
C LEU A 88 -3.21 2.00 -6.82
N PHE A 89 -3.23 3.31 -6.54
CA PHE A 89 -4.43 4.16 -6.47
C PHE A 89 -5.54 3.67 -5.53
N CYS A 90 -5.24 2.76 -4.61
CA CYS A 90 -6.17 2.30 -3.59
C CYS A 90 -5.98 3.10 -2.29
N ASP A 91 -7.08 3.38 -1.61
CA ASP A 91 -7.11 3.87 -0.23
C ASP A 91 -7.61 2.77 0.72
N GLU A 92 -7.82 3.11 2.00
CA GLU A 92 -8.37 2.18 2.99
C GLU A 92 -9.79 1.68 2.64
N GLY A 93 -10.50 2.34 1.72
CA GLY A 93 -11.78 1.92 1.18
C GLY A 93 -11.72 0.55 0.52
N LEU A 94 -10.57 0.16 -0.06
CA LEU A 94 -10.33 -1.19 -0.62
C LEU A 94 -10.74 -2.30 0.34
N TRP A 95 -10.38 -2.16 1.62
CA TRP A 95 -10.63 -3.15 2.65
C TRP A 95 -12.08 -3.11 3.18
N ASN A 96 -12.79 -2.02 2.87
CA ASN A 96 -14.15 -1.74 3.29
C ASN A 96 -15.17 -1.81 2.14
N THR A 97 -14.75 -2.19 0.91
CA THR A 97 -15.56 -2.09 -0.31
C THR A 97 -16.69 -3.14 -0.37
N ASN A 98 -17.80 -2.74 -1.00
CA ASN A 98 -19.14 -3.35 -1.16
C ASN A 98 -19.21 -4.83 -1.59
N GLY A 99 -18.76 -5.76 -0.76
CA GLY A 99 -19.30 -7.13 -0.69
C GLY A 99 -20.45 -7.23 0.33
N GLU A 100 -21.09 -8.39 0.45
CA GLU A 100 -22.06 -8.65 1.55
C GLU A 100 -21.43 -8.48 2.94
N ILE A 101 -20.12 -8.74 3.05
CA ILE A 101 -19.32 -8.51 4.27
C ILE A 101 -17.99 -7.85 3.86
N PRO A 102 -17.65 -6.66 4.40
CA PRO A 102 -16.35 -6.03 4.18
C PRO A 102 -15.20 -6.88 4.71
N LEU A 103 -14.08 -6.97 3.97
CA LEU A 103 -12.93 -7.79 4.39
C LEU A 103 -12.36 -7.33 5.74
N SER A 104 -12.42 -6.02 6.03
CA SER A 104 -12.04 -5.45 7.32
C SER A 104 -12.87 -6.01 8.49
N GLU A 105 -14.14 -6.32 8.27
CA GLU A 105 -15.01 -6.89 9.30
C GLU A 105 -14.71 -8.38 9.48
N THR A 106 -14.52 -9.11 8.39
CA THR A 106 -14.05 -10.51 8.44
C THR A 106 -12.73 -10.66 9.18
N MET A 107 -11.77 -9.73 9.00
CA MET A 107 -10.53 -9.72 9.76
C MET A 107 -10.79 -9.59 11.27
N LYS A 108 -11.65 -8.65 11.68
CA LYS A 108 -12.00 -8.45 13.10
C LYS A 108 -12.72 -9.66 13.70
N GLU A 109 -13.64 -10.28 12.96
CA GLU A 109 -14.32 -11.52 13.37
C GLU A 109 -13.31 -12.66 13.61
N CYS A 110 -12.24 -12.71 12.82
CA CYS A 110 -11.11 -13.62 13.01
C CYS A 110 -10.14 -13.19 14.12
N GLY A 111 -10.40 -12.11 14.85
CA GLY A 111 -9.55 -11.61 15.94
C GLY A 111 -8.41 -10.69 15.49
N TYR A 112 -8.41 -10.23 14.24
CA TYR A 112 -7.38 -9.35 13.70
C TYR A 112 -7.81 -7.89 13.71
N TYR A 113 -6.93 -7.04 14.27
CA TYR A 113 -7.01 -5.60 14.11
C TYR A 113 -6.28 -5.17 12.82
N PRO A 114 -7.00 -4.63 11.83
CA PRO A 114 -6.41 -4.21 10.57
C PRO A 114 -5.69 -2.86 10.69
N VAL A 115 -4.43 -2.83 10.29
CA VAL A 115 -3.59 -1.63 10.19
C VAL A 115 -3.44 -1.27 8.72
N TYR A 116 -4.06 -0.18 8.29
CA TYR A 116 -4.06 0.23 6.89
C TYR A 116 -2.86 1.12 6.57
N LEU A 117 -2.20 0.84 5.46
CA LEU A 117 -1.22 1.72 4.85
C LEU A 117 -1.84 2.50 3.69
N ARG A 118 -1.29 3.67 3.42
CA ARG A 118 -1.48 4.42 2.18
C ARG A 118 -0.12 4.71 1.57
N PHE A 119 -0.03 4.66 0.24
CA PHE A 119 1.19 4.97 -0.50
C PHE A 119 1.00 6.14 -1.45
N ASN A 120 2.10 6.77 -1.86
CA ASN A 120 2.06 7.72 -2.95
C ASN A 120 2.12 6.95 -4.27
N PRO A 121 1.07 6.98 -5.11
CA PRO A 121 1.03 6.22 -6.35
C PRO A 121 2.00 6.75 -7.43
N GLY A 122 2.48 8.00 -7.30
CA GLY A 122 3.37 8.65 -8.26
C GLY A 122 4.86 8.58 -7.92
N ILE A 123 5.27 7.80 -6.93
CA ILE A 123 6.70 7.58 -6.63
C ILE A 123 7.11 6.12 -6.83
N HIS A 124 8.40 5.90 -7.05
CA HIS A 124 8.97 4.60 -7.37
C HIS A 124 8.62 3.54 -6.30
N LEU A 125 8.32 2.33 -6.72
CA LEU A 125 7.97 1.22 -5.83
C LEU A 125 9.02 0.97 -4.73
N SER A 126 10.30 1.08 -5.07
CA SER A 126 11.40 0.92 -4.12
C SER A 126 11.41 2.02 -3.05
N THR A 127 10.99 3.24 -3.40
CA THR A 127 10.83 4.37 -2.48
C THR A 127 9.63 4.16 -1.56
N ASN A 128 8.48 3.71 -2.07
CA ASN A 128 7.33 3.34 -1.24
C ASN A 128 7.69 2.20 -0.28
N ALA A 129 8.47 1.21 -0.73
CA ALA A 129 8.94 0.12 0.11
C ALA A 129 9.85 0.60 1.27
N LYS A 130 10.74 1.56 1.00
CA LYS A 130 11.56 2.16 2.06
C LYS A 130 10.71 2.90 3.08
N LYS A 131 9.78 3.75 2.62
CA LYS A 131 8.87 4.48 3.52
C LYS A 131 7.97 3.56 4.34
N MET A 132 7.48 2.48 3.72
CA MET A 132 6.75 1.43 4.42
C MET A 132 7.58 0.85 5.56
N LEU A 133 8.84 0.50 5.27
CA LEU A 133 9.75 -0.07 6.26
C LEU A 133 9.92 0.90 7.44
N ASP A 134 10.18 2.18 7.18
CA ASP A 134 10.33 3.20 8.22
C ASP A 134 9.09 3.32 9.11
N LEU A 135 7.88 3.33 8.52
CA LEU A 135 6.61 3.38 9.25
C LEU A 135 6.40 2.15 10.13
N VAL A 136 6.59 0.96 9.54
CA VAL A 136 6.31 -0.30 10.22
C VAL A 136 7.36 -0.60 11.27
N GLU A 137 8.63 -0.21 11.08
CA GLU A 137 9.65 -0.35 12.12
C GLU A 137 9.33 0.46 13.37
N ASN A 138 8.80 1.68 13.23
CA ASN A 138 8.35 2.45 14.39
C ASN A 138 7.21 1.76 15.14
N LEU A 139 6.27 1.17 14.40
CA LEU A 139 5.19 0.38 14.98
C LEU A 139 5.73 -0.88 15.67
N LEU A 140 6.64 -1.61 15.05
CA LEU A 140 7.16 -2.89 15.55
C LEU A 140 8.13 -2.73 16.73
N ASN A 141 8.86 -1.62 16.81
CA ASN A 141 9.77 -1.32 17.92
C ASN A 141 9.01 -0.91 19.21
N SER A 142 7.69 -0.80 19.15
CA SER A 142 6.84 -0.53 20.30
C SER A 142 6.83 -1.73 21.26
N PRO A 143 7.03 -1.50 22.58
CA PRO A 143 6.92 -2.55 23.60
C PRO A 143 5.57 -3.30 23.59
N GLU A 144 4.51 -2.63 23.13
CA GLU A 144 3.17 -3.20 22.99
C GLU A 144 3.09 -4.39 22.03
N LEU A 145 3.96 -4.41 21.02
CA LEU A 145 4.06 -5.45 20.00
C LEU A 145 5.24 -6.41 20.24
N GLU A 146 5.95 -6.26 21.35
CA GLU A 146 7.07 -7.12 21.69
C GLU A 146 6.60 -8.59 21.74
N ASN A 147 7.34 -9.47 21.04
CA ASN A 147 7.05 -10.90 20.91
C ASN A 147 5.72 -11.27 20.25
N ARG A 148 5.04 -10.32 19.58
CA ARG A 148 3.82 -10.62 18.80
C ARG A 148 4.16 -10.98 17.36
N THR A 149 3.21 -11.60 16.67
CA THR A 149 3.28 -11.81 15.22
C THR A 149 2.54 -10.67 14.52
N LEU A 150 3.13 -10.14 13.45
CA LEU A 150 2.49 -9.21 12.53
C LEU A 150 2.16 -9.99 11.27
N ASP A 151 0.88 -10.27 11.07
CA ASP A 151 0.40 -10.89 9.84
C ASP A 151 0.26 -9.82 8.76
N VAL A 152 0.32 -10.21 7.48
CA VAL A 152 0.32 -9.27 6.37
C VAL A 152 -0.66 -9.72 5.31
N ILE A 153 -1.49 -8.80 4.82
CA ILE A 153 -2.29 -8.97 3.62
C ILE A 153 -1.93 -7.88 2.63
N SER A 154 -1.73 -8.26 1.37
CA SER A 154 -1.37 -7.34 0.30
C SER A 154 -2.23 -7.55 -0.94
N TYR A 155 -2.49 -6.46 -1.65
CA TYR A 155 -3.30 -6.50 -2.88
C TYR A 155 -2.52 -5.92 -4.06
N SER A 156 -2.52 -6.62 -5.20
CA SER A 156 -1.92 -6.17 -6.46
C SER A 156 -0.48 -5.64 -6.27
N GLN A 157 -0.20 -4.39 -6.64
CA GLN A 157 1.11 -3.74 -6.49
C GLN A 157 1.62 -3.73 -5.03
N GLY A 158 0.73 -3.79 -4.02
CA GLY A 158 1.09 -3.88 -2.62
C GLY A 158 2.00 -5.07 -2.31
N GLY A 159 1.82 -6.20 -3.01
CA GLY A 159 2.69 -7.38 -2.85
C GLY A 159 4.13 -7.14 -3.33
N LEU A 160 4.30 -6.34 -4.39
CA LEU A 160 5.62 -5.95 -4.89
C LEU A 160 6.31 -4.96 -3.94
N ILE A 161 5.56 -3.99 -3.40
CA ILE A 161 6.06 -3.06 -2.36
C ILE A 161 6.54 -3.86 -1.16
N PHE A 162 5.72 -4.79 -0.68
CA PHE A 162 6.05 -5.66 0.46
C PHE A 162 7.30 -6.49 0.20
N ARG A 163 7.38 -7.17 -0.95
CA ARG A 163 8.57 -7.94 -1.36
C ARG A 163 9.83 -7.08 -1.40
N SER A 164 9.72 -5.86 -1.93
CA SER A 164 10.83 -4.91 -1.95
C SER A 164 11.23 -4.48 -0.54
N ALA A 165 10.27 -4.25 0.37
CA ALA A 165 10.54 -3.89 1.76
C ALA A 165 11.27 -5.02 2.51
N LEU A 166 10.87 -6.28 2.30
CA LEU A 166 11.56 -7.45 2.85
C LEU A 166 13.01 -7.55 2.35
N TYR A 167 13.22 -7.32 1.05
CA TYR A 167 14.56 -7.33 0.48
C TYR A 167 15.44 -6.22 1.07
N GLN A 168 14.91 -5.00 1.18
CA GLN A 168 15.62 -3.87 1.77
C GLN A 168 15.92 -4.09 3.27
N SER A 169 14.95 -4.59 4.03
CA SER A 169 15.13 -4.91 5.45
C SER A 169 16.26 -5.93 5.67
N LYS A 170 16.31 -6.99 4.84
CA LYS A 170 17.37 -8.00 4.91
C LYS A 170 18.76 -7.39 4.63
N GLN A 171 18.86 -6.50 3.65
CA GLN A 171 20.14 -5.82 3.35
C GLN A 171 20.57 -4.87 4.47
N ASN A 172 19.63 -4.18 5.10
CA ASN A 172 19.90 -3.22 6.18
C ASN A 172 20.02 -3.89 7.56
N GLY A 173 19.75 -5.20 7.66
CA GLY A 173 19.78 -5.94 8.92
C GLY A 173 18.72 -5.51 9.92
N SER A 174 17.59 -4.99 9.45
CA SER A 174 16.57 -4.37 10.31
C SER A 174 15.65 -5.39 11.00
N GLN A 175 14.96 -4.95 12.07
CA GLN A 175 14.09 -5.82 12.87
C GLN A 175 12.94 -6.44 12.06
N PHE A 176 12.47 -5.75 11.02
CA PHE A 176 11.39 -6.22 10.16
C PHE A 176 11.69 -7.60 9.52
N SER A 177 12.97 -7.93 9.29
CA SER A 177 13.38 -9.24 8.77
C SER A 177 13.74 -10.27 9.85
N LYS A 178 13.85 -9.86 11.12
CA LYS A 178 14.43 -10.66 12.21
C LYS A 178 13.44 -11.06 13.31
N GLY A 179 12.37 -10.29 13.52
CA GLY A 179 11.53 -10.39 14.72
C GLY A 179 10.18 -11.08 14.56
N PHE A 180 9.71 -11.33 13.33
CA PHE A 180 8.31 -11.70 13.10
C PHE A 180 8.17 -12.99 12.28
N VAL A 181 7.37 -13.92 12.80
CA VAL A 181 6.81 -15.00 11.99
C VAL A 181 5.72 -14.39 11.12
N MET A 182 6.09 -13.98 9.90
CA MET A 182 5.14 -13.53 8.90
C MET A 182 4.38 -14.72 8.34
N ARG A 183 3.05 -14.70 8.45
CA ARG A 183 2.15 -15.62 7.74
C ARG A 183 1.55 -14.87 6.55
N LEU A 184 1.72 -15.46 5.37
CA LEU A 184 1.12 -15.04 4.10
C LEU A 184 -0.15 -15.83 3.83
#